data_AF-A0A944BIW0-F1
#
_entry.id   AF-A0A944BIW0-F1
#
_cell.length_a   1.000
_cell.length_b   1.000
_cell.length_c   1.000
_cell.angle_alpha   90.00
_cell.angle_beta   90.00
_cell.angle_gamma   90.00
#
_symmetry.space_group_name_H-M   'P 1'
#
loop_
_entity.id
_entity.type
_entity.pdbx_description
1 polymer ?
#
loop_
_entity_poly.entity_id
_entity_poly.type
_entity_poly.pdbx_seq_one_letter_code
_entity_poly.pdbx_strand_id
1 'polypeptide(L)'
;REQCNKHDIAFYVTKSEHMPQETWKLFGPPATTNRWCCSVHKTVPQILFLRKMLKKEKFVGMAFVGVRGDESEARSKYDYVSYGEKHLGQYSCNAILDWNSAEIFLYIYTHNLVINETYKKGNRRAGCLVCPRAAERNDYMNYHCYREEAEPFVDVIRREYAHNFESKKGLEQFINNGGWKARKNGRDLSIRVNYADNLDSKKNVEISLDHPRTDWREWIKTIGVVTCDDLNSYVMNYRDALLRFSVVEKEESIKVLVDSMTAHDYPDFVKHLKIVFRKSACCIGCQECQADCSSGCLKFVDGKVVVSDDCKHCMQCHRPDKGCLVYKSLEMPKGGVMAGKHNSLNRYSHHAPRIDWFQQYFEYKNDFETNHSLGSEMFKFFKCFLRDAGLRDSTGFSQTAVILDKLGLESEAFWGIVFVNLCYAPQMRWYVTRLEFDRIYKRSLIDSMLENDGGGAVSDIISSLGRISQLPLSNVGVGKAEYKGKSVLYFCRTSWQHPVSEVILYSLYKFAEACGGYYQFSLKTLYDETIEREGVSPTQIFGIDRKSMVGILNGLSANYPDFISASFTLDLENITLREDKSSRDVLGLL
;
A
#
# COMPACT_ATOMS: atom_id res chain seq x y z
N ARG A 1 8.39 26.39 30.63
CA ARG A 1 8.72 27.79 30.30
C ARG A 1 9.40 28.48 31.47
N GLU A 2 8.78 28.54 32.65
CA GLU A 2 9.40 29.15 33.84
C GLU A 2 10.79 28.57 34.18
N GLN A 3 10.95 27.24 34.16
CA GLN A 3 12.26 26.62 34.37
C GLN A 3 13.30 27.05 33.32
N CYS A 4 12.94 27.05 32.03
CA CYS A 4 13.85 27.49 30.98
C CYS A 4 14.28 28.96 31.19
N ASN A 5 13.33 29.83 31.54
CA ASN A 5 13.62 31.23 31.85
C ASN A 5 14.56 31.38 33.06
N LYS A 6 14.42 30.55 34.11
CA LYS A 6 15.32 30.56 35.27
C LYS A 6 16.76 30.16 34.93
N HIS A 7 16.96 29.48 33.80
CA HIS A 7 18.27 29.01 33.33
C HIS A 7 18.75 29.77 32.08
N ASP A 8 18.12 30.89 31.73
CA ASP A 8 18.41 31.66 30.51
C ASP A 8 18.33 30.84 29.21
N ILE A 9 17.51 29.79 29.22
CA ILE A 9 17.24 28.94 28.05
C ILE A 9 16.02 29.49 27.31
N ALA A 10 16.21 29.90 26.07
CA ALA A 10 15.12 30.34 25.21
C ALA A 10 14.13 29.20 24.93
N PHE A 11 12.85 29.42 25.26
CA PHE A 11 11.78 28.45 25.04
C PHE A 11 10.80 28.94 23.97
N TYR A 12 10.99 28.45 22.75
CA TYR A 12 10.13 28.81 21.61
C TYR A 12 8.97 27.84 21.46
N VAL A 13 7.79 28.39 21.15
CA VAL A 13 6.58 27.62 20.83
C VAL A 13 6.17 27.95 19.41
N THR A 14 5.96 26.90 18.61
CA THR A 14 5.45 26.98 17.26
C THR A 14 4.23 26.08 17.11
N LYS A 15 3.32 26.43 16.22
CA LYS A 15 2.09 25.70 15.92
C LYS A 15 1.76 25.82 14.43
N SER A 16 0.95 24.90 13.93
CA SER A 16 0.38 25.03 12.59
C SER A 16 -0.50 26.27 12.53
N GLU A 17 -0.62 26.86 11.33
CA GLU A 17 -1.60 27.91 11.06
C GLU A 17 -3.03 27.37 11.16
N HIS A 18 -3.22 26.06 10.95
CA HIS A 18 -4.51 25.39 11.07
C HIS A 18 -4.70 24.80 12.46
N MET A 19 -5.92 24.90 12.98
CA MET A 19 -6.29 24.19 14.19
C MET A 19 -6.46 22.70 13.90
N PRO A 20 -6.11 21.81 14.84
CA PRO A 20 -6.30 20.37 14.66
C PRO A 20 -7.72 19.99 14.23
N GLN A 21 -8.74 20.58 14.82
CA GLN A 21 -10.15 20.32 14.50
C GLN A 21 -10.50 20.65 13.04
N GLU A 22 -9.91 21.71 12.47
CA GLU A 22 -10.11 22.10 11.08
C GLU A 22 -9.47 21.08 10.15
N THR A 23 -8.20 20.73 10.41
CA THR A 23 -7.50 19.73 9.59
C THR A 23 -8.15 18.36 9.66
N TRP A 24 -8.73 17.95 10.80
CA TRP A 24 -9.49 16.70 10.90
C TRP A 24 -10.75 16.70 10.02
N LYS A 25 -11.43 17.85 9.88
CA LYS A 25 -12.57 18.00 8.96
C LYS A 25 -12.14 17.97 7.49
N LEU A 26 -10.93 18.43 7.18
CA LEU A 26 -10.43 18.58 5.81
C LEU A 26 -9.67 17.34 5.30
N PHE A 27 -8.92 16.66 6.16
CA PHE A 27 -8.19 15.42 5.83
C PHE A 27 -8.97 14.16 6.20
N GLY A 28 -9.96 14.26 7.08
CA GLY A 28 -10.49 13.12 7.84
C GLY A 28 -9.59 12.73 9.02
N PRO A 29 -10.07 11.90 9.96
CA PRO A 29 -9.29 11.43 11.11
C PRO A 29 -7.95 10.80 10.68
N PRO A 30 -6.81 11.12 11.33
CA PRO A 30 -5.51 10.53 10.99
C PRO A 30 -5.49 9.01 11.26
N ALA A 31 -4.76 8.24 10.49
CA ALA A 31 -4.73 6.78 10.64
C ALA A 31 -3.30 6.24 10.78
N THR A 32 -3.15 4.96 11.13
CA THR A 32 -1.84 4.35 11.36
C THR A 32 -0.95 4.40 10.12
N THR A 33 -1.54 4.20 8.94
CA THR A 33 -0.88 4.25 7.62
C THR A 33 -0.89 5.65 7.01
N ASN A 34 -1.70 6.57 7.54
CA ASN A 34 -1.88 7.92 7.03
C ASN A 34 -1.74 8.96 8.16
N ARG A 35 -0.49 9.28 8.46
CA ARG A 35 -0.07 10.09 9.62
C ARG A 35 0.18 11.56 9.27
N TRP A 36 -0.66 12.12 8.39
CA TRP A 36 -0.55 13.51 7.93
C TRP A 36 -0.45 14.52 9.10
N CYS A 37 -1.06 14.22 10.25
CA CYS A 37 -1.04 15.11 11.42
C CYS A 37 0.37 15.31 12.01
N CYS A 38 1.28 14.33 11.86
CA CYS A 38 2.67 14.49 12.32
C CYS A 38 3.46 15.45 11.41
N SER A 39 3.20 15.42 10.11
CA SER A 39 3.73 16.40 9.17
C SER A 39 3.19 17.79 9.49
N VAL A 40 1.87 17.97 9.42
CA VAL A 40 1.20 19.28 9.49
C VAL A 40 1.31 19.96 10.84
N HIS A 41 1.16 19.22 11.95
CA HIS A 41 1.08 19.80 13.29
C HIS A 41 2.37 19.70 14.11
N LYS A 42 3.39 18.98 13.63
CA LYS A 42 4.65 18.82 14.36
C LYS A 42 5.86 19.26 13.53
N THR A 43 5.99 18.71 12.33
CA THR A 43 7.17 18.92 11.49
C THR A 43 7.18 20.29 10.83
N VAL A 44 6.12 20.62 10.09
CA VAL A 44 6.01 21.88 9.34
C VAL A 44 6.22 23.11 10.23
N PRO A 45 5.54 23.23 11.39
CA PRO A 45 5.69 24.42 12.23
C PRO A 45 7.12 24.58 12.76
N GLN A 46 7.82 23.47 13.02
CA GLN A 46 9.21 23.48 13.49
C GLN A 46 10.17 23.94 12.38
N ILE A 47 10.07 23.35 11.19
CA ILE A 47 10.94 23.69 10.06
C ILE A 47 10.76 25.15 9.65
N LEU A 48 9.53 25.61 9.45
CA LEU A 48 9.27 26.99 9.02
C LEU A 48 9.68 28.02 10.06
N PHE A 49 9.45 27.72 11.36
CA PHE A 49 9.91 28.58 12.44
C PHE A 49 11.43 28.67 12.47
N LEU A 50 12.15 27.55 12.38
CA LEU A 50 13.62 27.53 12.38
C LEU A 50 14.19 28.30 11.19
N ARG A 51 13.62 28.14 9.98
CA ARG A 51 14.04 28.92 8.81
C ARG A 51 13.89 30.42 9.03
N LYS A 52 12.74 30.86 9.56
CA LYS A 52 12.46 32.26 9.88
C LYS A 52 13.41 32.80 10.94
N MET A 53 13.61 32.06 12.03
CA MET A 53 14.47 32.44 13.15
C MET A 53 15.93 32.55 12.72
N LEU A 54 16.43 31.58 11.95
CA LEU A 54 17.81 31.52 11.50
C LEU A 54 18.07 32.39 10.25
N LYS A 55 17.02 32.92 9.62
CA LYS A 55 17.07 33.60 8.31
C LYS A 55 17.77 32.73 7.24
N LYS A 56 17.48 31.43 7.24
CA LYS A 56 18.09 30.43 6.35
C LYS A 56 17.04 29.46 5.83
N GLU A 57 16.85 29.40 4.51
CA GLU A 57 15.94 28.41 3.88
C GLU A 57 16.48 26.99 4.01
N LYS A 58 17.80 26.81 3.91
CA LYS A 58 18.48 25.53 4.17
C LYS A 58 19.33 25.65 5.43
N PHE A 59 19.09 24.78 6.39
CA PHE A 59 19.87 24.70 7.63
C PHE A 59 20.24 23.25 7.94
N VAL A 60 21.33 23.09 8.71
CA VAL A 60 21.68 21.82 9.34
C VAL A 60 21.70 22.05 10.84
N GLY A 61 21.02 21.19 11.60
CA GLY A 61 20.90 21.34 13.06
C GLY A 61 21.00 20.01 13.79
N MET A 62 21.32 20.08 15.08
CA MET A 62 21.31 18.92 15.98
C MET A 62 20.13 19.05 16.96
N ALA A 63 19.31 18.02 17.03
CA ALA A 63 18.20 17.90 17.96
C ALA A 63 18.51 16.83 19.01
N PHE A 64 18.55 17.24 20.28
CA PHE A 64 18.54 16.30 21.40
C PHE A 64 17.12 15.78 21.57
N VAL A 65 16.95 14.46 21.52
CA VAL A 65 15.64 13.80 21.59
C VAL A 65 15.60 12.78 22.72
N GLY A 66 14.46 12.66 23.38
CA GLY A 66 14.26 11.75 24.50
C GLY A 66 13.84 10.33 24.09
N VAL A 67 14.42 9.78 23.01
CA VAL A 67 14.17 8.40 22.58
C VAL A 67 14.99 7.44 23.45
N ARG A 68 14.38 6.33 23.87
CA ARG A 68 15.04 5.27 24.63
C ARG A 68 14.83 3.91 23.97
N GLY A 69 15.83 3.03 24.02
CA GLY A 69 15.76 1.68 23.47
C GLY A 69 14.71 0.82 24.18
N ASP A 70 14.60 0.97 25.50
CA ASP A 70 13.60 0.34 26.38
C ASP A 70 12.14 0.64 25.98
N GLU A 71 11.90 1.64 25.12
CA GLU A 71 10.54 1.98 24.70
C GLU A 71 9.91 1.02 23.69
N SER A 72 10.72 0.29 22.91
CA SER A 72 10.29 -0.72 21.94
C SER A 72 11.50 -1.37 21.25
N GLU A 73 11.33 -2.61 20.78
CA GLU A 73 12.33 -3.31 19.97
C GLU A 73 12.81 -2.54 18.72
N ALA A 74 11.93 -1.75 18.09
CA ALA A 74 12.34 -0.91 16.96
C ALA A 74 13.29 0.22 17.37
N ARG A 75 13.12 0.77 18.58
CA ARG A 75 13.94 1.87 19.11
C ARG A 75 15.24 1.40 19.73
N SER A 76 15.33 0.15 20.18
CA SER A 76 16.59 -0.42 20.68
C SER A 76 17.65 -0.57 19.59
N LYS A 77 17.26 -0.48 18.32
CA LYS A 77 18.15 -0.52 17.16
C LYS A 77 18.61 0.87 16.68
N TYR A 78 18.23 1.95 17.38
CA TYR A 78 18.61 3.30 16.97
C TYR A 78 20.06 3.59 17.35
N ASP A 79 20.75 4.37 16.52
CA ASP A 79 22.09 4.86 16.85
C ASP A 79 22.03 6.00 17.87
N TYR A 80 23.13 6.20 18.63
CA TYR A 80 23.24 7.31 19.57
C TYR A 80 23.13 8.67 18.86
N VAL A 81 23.73 8.81 17.67
CA VAL A 81 23.56 9.95 16.76
C VAL A 81 23.17 9.45 15.38
N SER A 82 22.09 9.99 14.81
CA SER A 82 21.65 9.68 13.45
C SER A 82 21.44 10.95 12.62
N TYR A 83 21.64 10.87 11.31
CA TYR A 83 21.47 12.00 10.38
C TYR A 83 20.34 11.76 9.40
N GLY A 84 19.46 12.75 9.22
CA GLY A 84 18.44 12.73 8.16
C GLY A 84 17.23 11.83 8.41
N GLU A 85 17.19 11.10 9.52
CA GLU A 85 16.10 10.17 9.88
C GLU A 85 14.73 10.86 9.99
N LYS A 86 14.65 11.97 10.76
CA LYS A 86 13.38 12.63 11.06
C LYS A 86 13.08 13.79 10.12
N HIS A 87 14.08 14.63 9.87
CA HIS A 87 14.00 15.80 8.99
C HIS A 87 15.26 15.86 8.14
N LEU A 88 15.12 16.26 6.88
CA LEU A 88 16.27 16.46 6.01
C LEU A 88 17.13 17.60 6.58
N GLY A 89 18.42 17.35 6.81
CA GLY A 89 19.32 18.33 7.44
C GLY A 89 19.35 18.31 8.98
N GLN A 90 18.68 17.37 9.65
CA GLN A 90 18.76 17.25 11.11
C GLN A 90 19.61 16.05 11.55
N TYR A 91 20.54 16.28 12.48
CA TYR A 91 21.10 15.25 13.35
C TYR A 91 20.18 15.03 14.56
N SER A 92 19.92 13.79 14.94
CA SER A 92 19.22 13.45 16.17
C SER A 92 20.22 12.84 17.16
N CYS A 93 20.28 13.37 18.37
CA CYS A 93 21.12 12.86 19.45
C CYS A 93 20.22 12.21 20.51
N ASN A 94 20.26 10.88 20.60
CA ASN A 94 19.48 10.07 21.54
C ASN A 94 20.25 9.92 22.86
N ALA A 95 20.43 11.02 23.60
CA ALA A 95 21.38 11.09 24.73
C ALA A 95 21.08 10.12 25.89
N ILE A 96 19.83 9.67 25.99
CA ILE A 96 19.32 8.73 27.01
C ILE A 96 18.88 7.41 26.39
N LEU A 97 19.47 7.02 25.25
CA LEU A 97 19.07 5.84 24.50
C LEU A 97 19.07 4.57 25.37
N ASP A 98 20.11 4.36 26.16
CA ASP A 98 20.30 3.15 26.97
C ASP A 98 19.57 3.20 28.32
N TRP A 99 18.88 4.31 28.63
CA TRP A 99 18.20 4.46 29.91
C TRP A 99 16.84 3.75 29.90
N ASN A 100 16.58 2.98 30.94
CA ASN A 100 15.28 2.39 31.20
C ASN A 100 14.37 3.35 31.99
N SER A 101 13.12 2.93 32.17
CA SER A 101 12.10 3.78 32.80
C SER A 101 12.43 4.08 34.27
N ALA A 102 13.05 3.14 35.01
CA ALA A 102 13.41 3.35 36.41
C ALA A 102 14.52 4.39 36.55
N GLU A 103 15.55 4.36 35.71
CA GLU A 103 16.64 5.34 35.72
C GLU A 103 16.13 6.76 35.47
N ILE A 104 15.19 6.92 34.54
CA ILE A 104 14.55 8.21 34.27
C ILE A 104 13.82 8.74 35.51
N PHE A 105 13.00 7.91 36.16
CA PHE A 105 12.27 8.35 37.35
C PHE A 105 13.17 8.60 38.55
N LEU A 106 14.19 7.76 38.78
CA LEU A 106 15.20 8.00 39.82
C LEU A 106 15.89 9.34 39.60
N TYR A 107 16.33 9.63 38.38
CA TYR A 107 16.97 10.90 38.05
C TYR A 107 16.04 12.09 38.30
N ILE A 108 14.78 11.99 37.89
CA ILE A 108 13.75 13.00 38.14
C ILE A 108 13.58 13.24 39.65
N TYR A 109 13.48 12.19 40.47
CA TYR A 109 13.26 12.33 41.91
C TYR A 109 14.50 12.86 42.63
N THR A 110 15.69 12.34 42.34
CA THR A 110 16.95 12.76 42.97
C THR A 110 17.26 14.24 42.69
N HIS A 111 16.86 14.76 41.52
CA HIS A 111 17.09 16.14 41.14
C HIS A 111 15.85 17.04 41.29
N ASN A 112 14.78 16.53 41.90
CA ASN A 112 13.52 17.25 42.11
C ASN A 112 12.99 17.94 40.84
N LEU A 113 13.02 17.22 39.71
CA LEU A 113 12.56 17.73 38.42
C LEU A 113 11.03 17.72 38.35
N VAL A 114 10.46 18.65 37.55
CA VAL A 114 9.02 18.75 37.37
C VAL A 114 8.49 17.53 36.61
N ILE A 115 7.54 16.83 37.22
CA ILE A 115 6.81 15.72 36.61
C ILE A 115 5.54 16.24 35.97
N ASN A 116 5.31 15.92 34.70
CA ASN A 116 4.07 16.24 34.03
C ASN A 116 2.89 15.48 34.69
N GLU A 117 1.86 16.21 35.12
CA GLU A 117 0.66 15.68 35.79
C GLU A 117 -0.03 14.55 35.02
N THR A 118 0.07 14.54 33.69
CA THR A 118 -0.46 13.46 32.85
C THR A 118 0.08 12.08 33.25
N TYR A 119 1.34 11.97 33.67
CA TYR A 119 1.92 10.70 34.13
C TYR A 119 1.31 10.24 35.46
N LYS A 120 0.97 11.18 36.36
CA LYS A 120 0.33 10.87 37.65
C LYS A 120 -1.11 10.38 37.47
N LYS A 121 -1.75 10.74 36.36
CA LYS A 121 -3.07 10.23 35.96
C LYS A 121 -3.02 8.82 35.35
N GLY A 122 -1.84 8.18 35.22
CA GLY A 122 -1.72 6.80 34.76
C GLY A 122 -1.40 6.63 33.28
N ASN A 123 -1.15 7.72 32.55
CA ASN A 123 -0.70 7.69 31.16
C ASN A 123 0.77 7.27 31.09
N ARG A 124 1.12 6.36 30.16
CA ARG A 124 2.52 5.98 29.92
C ARG A 124 3.28 6.99 29.06
N ARG A 125 2.56 7.81 28.28
CA ARG A 125 3.12 8.86 27.41
C ARG A 125 2.18 10.06 27.40
N ALA A 126 2.73 11.25 27.61
CA ALA A 126 2.02 12.50 27.36
C ALA A 126 2.15 12.87 25.88
N GLY A 127 1.03 12.95 25.17
CA GLY A 127 1.01 13.18 23.71
C GLY A 127 -0.33 13.72 23.22
N CYS A 128 -0.65 13.46 21.95
CA CYS A 128 -1.95 13.82 21.39
C CYS A 128 -3.08 13.06 22.13
N LEU A 129 -4.20 13.74 22.39
CA LEU A 129 -5.35 13.16 23.10
C LEU A 129 -5.99 12.01 22.33
N VAL A 130 -6.17 12.18 21.01
CA VAL A 130 -6.68 11.14 20.11
C VAL A 130 -5.62 10.84 19.07
N CYS A 131 -5.04 9.64 19.11
CA CYS A 131 -3.91 9.24 18.26
C CYS A 131 -4.11 7.83 17.69
N PRO A 132 -3.96 7.63 16.37
CA PRO A 132 -4.12 6.30 15.80
C PRO A 132 -3.02 5.30 16.22
N ARG A 133 -1.92 5.78 16.83
CA ARG A 133 -0.84 4.93 17.36
C ARG A 133 -0.85 4.81 18.88
N ALA A 134 -1.83 5.36 19.56
CA ALA A 134 -1.95 5.15 21.00
C ALA A 134 -2.40 3.72 21.28
N ALA A 135 -1.79 3.13 22.31
CA ALA A 135 -2.22 1.86 22.87
C ALA A 135 -3.54 2.07 23.64
N GLU A 136 -4.35 1.01 23.71
CA GLU A 136 -5.70 1.05 24.31
C GLU A 136 -5.73 1.70 25.70
N ARG A 137 -4.78 1.35 26.58
CA ARG A 137 -4.68 1.97 27.90
C ARG A 137 -4.47 3.48 27.82
N ASN A 138 -3.61 3.96 26.94
CA ASN A 138 -3.36 5.40 26.81
C ASN A 138 -4.56 6.12 26.21
N ASP A 139 -5.28 5.52 25.26
CA ASP A 139 -6.52 6.10 24.72
C ASP A 139 -7.60 6.19 25.79
N TYR A 140 -7.78 5.12 26.57
CA TYR A 140 -8.72 5.09 27.67
C TYR A 140 -8.40 6.19 28.69
N MET A 141 -7.15 6.30 29.15
CA MET A 141 -6.77 7.33 30.11
C MET A 141 -6.87 8.74 29.52
N ASN A 142 -6.48 8.94 28.26
CA ASN A 142 -6.63 10.24 27.59
C ASN A 142 -8.09 10.68 27.57
N TYR A 143 -8.99 9.80 27.12
CA TYR A 143 -10.41 10.13 27.02
C TYR A 143 -11.06 10.29 28.40
N HIS A 144 -10.71 9.44 29.37
CA HIS A 144 -11.28 9.53 30.71
C HIS A 144 -10.81 10.78 31.48
N CYS A 145 -9.54 11.14 31.35
CA CYS A 145 -8.94 12.27 32.09
C CYS A 145 -9.07 13.63 31.39
N TYR A 146 -9.36 13.64 30.08
CA TYR A 146 -9.39 14.85 29.23
C TYR A 146 -10.56 14.78 28.24
N ARG A 147 -11.73 14.39 28.75
CA ARG A 147 -12.91 14.10 27.91
C ARG A 147 -13.35 15.30 27.10
N GLU A 148 -13.43 16.47 27.72
CA GLU A 148 -13.92 17.70 27.09
C GLU A 148 -13.04 18.11 25.90
N GLU A 149 -11.74 17.89 25.99
CA GLU A 149 -10.79 18.22 24.93
C GLU A 149 -10.63 17.11 23.88
N ALA A 150 -10.88 15.85 24.25
CA ALA A 150 -10.82 14.71 23.34
C ALA A 150 -12.09 14.57 22.48
N GLU A 151 -13.26 14.84 23.06
CA GLU A 151 -14.57 14.61 22.46
C GLU A 151 -14.76 15.30 21.10
N PRO A 152 -14.31 16.55 20.86
CA PRO A 152 -14.42 17.18 19.55
C PRO A 152 -13.74 16.38 18.41
N PHE A 153 -12.69 15.61 18.71
CA PHE A 153 -12.03 14.74 17.73
C PHE A 153 -12.79 13.43 17.52
N VAL A 154 -13.35 12.88 18.60
CA VAL A 154 -14.20 11.69 18.54
C VAL A 154 -15.48 12.00 17.74
N ASP A 155 -16.05 13.19 17.91
CA ASP A 155 -17.20 13.67 17.13
C ASP A 155 -16.92 13.75 15.63
N VAL A 156 -15.70 14.15 15.24
CA VAL A 156 -15.32 14.10 13.82
C VAL A 156 -15.33 12.66 13.33
N ILE A 157 -14.81 11.70 14.09
CA ILE A 157 -14.86 10.28 13.71
C ILE A 157 -16.31 9.81 13.60
N ARG A 158 -17.16 10.12 14.59
CA ARG A 158 -18.60 9.77 14.53
C ARG A 158 -19.25 10.29 13.27
N ARG A 159 -19.07 11.58 12.97
CA ARG A 159 -19.70 12.22 11.81
C ARG A 159 -19.23 11.59 10.51
N GLU A 160 -17.92 11.44 10.31
CA GLU A 160 -17.39 10.94 9.04
C GLU A 160 -17.73 9.47 8.79
N TYR A 161 -17.92 8.66 9.84
CA TYR A 161 -18.21 7.23 9.70
C TYR A 161 -19.69 6.88 9.84
N ALA A 162 -20.56 7.81 10.26
CA ALA A 162 -21.96 7.52 10.58
C ALA A 162 -22.71 6.78 9.45
N HIS A 163 -22.44 7.14 8.20
CA HIS A 163 -23.08 6.55 7.03
C HIS A 163 -22.72 5.07 6.78
N ASN A 164 -21.68 4.54 7.43
CA ASN A 164 -21.24 3.15 7.28
C ASN A 164 -21.92 2.18 8.26
N PHE A 165 -22.75 2.68 9.19
CA PHE A 165 -23.32 1.87 10.26
C PHE A 165 -24.83 2.05 10.35
N GLU A 166 -25.57 0.95 10.46
CA GLU A 166 -27.03 0.96 10.61
C GLU A 166 -27.48 1.42 12.00
N SER A 167 -26.61 1.33 13.02
CA SER A 167 -26.94 1.69 14.40
C SER A 167 -25.85 2.50 15.07
N LYS A 168 -26.26 3.45 15.94
CA LYS A 168 -25.35 4.22 16.79
C LYS A 168 -24.47 3.34 17.67
N LYS A 169 -25.02 2.21 18.16
CA LYS A 169 -24.27 1.26 19.00
C LYS A 169 -23.11 0.63 18.23
N GLY A 170 -23.32 0.24 16.96
CA GLY A 170 -22.28 -0.29 16.10
C GLY A 170 -21.16 0.72 15.83
N LEU A 171 -21.53 1.98 15.56
CA LEU A 171 -20.57 3.07 15.37
C LEU A 171 -19.73 3.33 16.63
N GLU A 172 -20.35 3.41 17.81
CA GLU A 172 -19.60 3.63 19.06
C GLU A 172 -18.68 2.45 19.38
N GLN A 173 -19.11 1.21 19.11
CA GLN A 173 -18.24 0.03 19.27
C GLN A 173 -17.04 0.09 18.31
N PHE A 174 -17.24 0.50 17.05
CA PHE A 174 -16.16 0.72 16.09
C PHE A 174 -15.16 1.79 16.57
N ILE A 175 -15.65 2.90 17.13
CA ILE A 175 -14.80 3.98 17.65
C ILE A 175 -14.02 3.52 18.88
N ASN A 176 -14.68 2.87 19.84
CA ASN A 176 -14.09 2.37 21.07
C ASN A 176 -13.00 1.32 20.79
N ASN A 177 -13.22 0.46 19.78
CA ASN A 177 -12.24 -0.52 19.33
C ASN A 177 -11.15 0.08 18.42
N GLY A 178 -11.21 1.39 18.15
CA GLY A 178 -10.22 2.08 17.32
C GLY A 178 -10.26 1.71 15.84
N GLY A 179 -11.40 1.26 15.30
CA GLY A 179 -11.51 0.80 13.91
C GLY A 179 -11.14 1.87 12.87
N TRP A 180 -11.38 3.15 13.17
CA TRP A 180 -10.98 4.29 12.31
C TRP A 180 -9.47 4.40 12.12
N LYS A 181 -8.68 3.86 13.07
CA LYS A 181 -7.21 3.91 13.03
C LYS A 181 -6.63 3.09 11.87
N ALA A 182 -7.38 2.11 11.35
CA ALA A 182 -6.96 1.24 10.25
C ALA A 182 -7.20 1.83 8.85
N ARG A 183 -7.84 3.01 8.76
CA ARG A 183 -8.17 3.68 7.50
C ARG A 183 -6.93 3.88 6.62
N LYS A 184 -7.01 3.47 5.34
CA LYS A 184 -5.93 3.66 4.36
C LYS A 184 -6.16 4.85 3.42
N ASN A 185 -7.43 5.17 3.14
CA ASN A 185 -7.81 6.11 2.08
C ASN A 185 -9.17 6.78 2.40
N GLY A 186 -9.80 7.42 1.41
CA GLY A 186 -11.06 8.16 1.60
C GLY A 186 -12.34 7.32 1.56
N ARG A 187 -12.26 6.00 1.29
CA ARG A 187 -13.43 5.13 1.03
C ARG A 187 -14.53 5.23 2.09
N ASP A 188 -14.14 5.23 3.36
CA ASP A 188 -15.07 5.16 4.50
C ASP A 188 -15.45 6.54 5.03
N LEU A 189 -15.04 7.63 4.35
CA LEU A 189 -15.29 9.02 4.78
C LEU A 189 -16.33 9.69 3.89
N SER A 190 -17.11 10.60 4.47
CA SER A 190 -18.04 11.45 3.72
C SER A 190 -17.38 12.64 2.98
N ILE A 191 -16.05 12.74 3.01
CA ILE A 191 -15.30 13.87 2.43
C ILE A 191 -15.02 13.61 0.94
N ARG A 192 -15.59 14.45 0.06
CA ARG A 192 -15.40 14.35 -1.39
C ARG A 192 -14.02 14.86 -1.83
N VAL A 193 -13.39 14.13 -2.76
CA VAL A 193 -12.18 14.57 -3.47
C VAL A 193 -12.55 15.24 -4.79
N ASN A 194 -12.04 16.45 -4.96
CA ASN A 194 -12.28 17.34 -6.11
C ASN A 194 -11.38 17.04 -7.33
N TYR A 195 -10.94 15.79 -7.47
CA TYR A 195 -9.95 15.35 -8.45
C TYR A 195 -10.22 13.93 -8.93
N ALA A 196 -10.11 13.69 -10.23
CA ALA A 196 -10.11 12.39 -10.86
C ALA A 196 -9.08 12.32 -12.01
N ASP A 197 -8.52 11.14 -12.27
CA ASP A 197 -7.71 10.88 -13.46
C ASP A 197 -8.03 9.50 -14.04
N ASN A 198 -8.24 9.42 -15.36
CA ASN A 198 -8.61 8.21 -16.09
C ASN A 198 -7.89 8.15 -17.46
N LEU A 199 -8.06 7.01 -18.16
CA LEU A 199 -7.74 6.89 -19.57
C LEU A 199 -9.02 7.04 -20.40
N ASP A 200 -8.98 7.85 -21.46
CA ASP A 200 -10.08 7.94 -22.41
C ASP A 200 -10.10 6.72 -23.37
N SER A 201 -11.07 6.69 -24.30
CA SER A 201 -11.19 5.61 -25.29
C SER A 201 -9.99 5.49 -26.23
N LYS A 202 -9.19 6.55 -26.39
CA LYS A 202 -7.96 6.60 -27.18
C LYS A 202 -6.70 6.39 -26.33
N LYS A 203 -6.87 6.02 -25.05
CA LYS A 203 -5.80 5.86 -24.04
C LYS A 203 -5.05 7.16 -23.73
N ASN A 204 -5.62 8.33 -24.02
CA ASN A 204 -5.11 9.60 -23.53
C ASN A 204 -5.35 9.69 -22.03
N VAL A 205 -4.48 10.40 -21.31
CA VAL A 205 -4.68 10.66 -19.89
C VAL A 205 -5.60 11.87 -19.74
N GLU A 206 -6.77 11.67 -19.17
CA GLU A 206 -7.69 12.75 -18.78
C GLU A 206 -7.60 12.99 -17.28
N ILE A 207 -7.37 14.24 -16.87
CA ILE A 207 -7.44 14.70 -15.48
C ILE A 207 -8.61 15.68 -15.37
N SER A 208 -9.47 15.48 -14.39
CA SER A 208 -10.63 16.35 -14.14
C SER A 208 -10.62 16.87 -12.70
N LEU A 209 -10.91 18.16 -12.56
CA LEU A 209 -11.02 18.86 -11.28
C LEU A 209 -12.40 19.51 -11.20
N ASP A 210 -12.98 19.46 -10.01
CA ASP A 210 -14.26 20.07 -9.65
C ASP A 210 -14.01 21.05 -8.51
N HIS A 211 -14.33 22.33 -8.67
CA HIS A 211 -14.06 23.39 -7.69
C HIS A 211 -12.60 23.39 -7.19
N PRO A 212 -11.61 23.72 -8.06
CA PRO A 212 -10.20 23.77 -7.67
C PRO A 212 -9.98 24.82 -6.56
N ARG A 213 -9.19 24.47 -5.54
CA ARG A 213 -8.96 25.32 -4.35
C ARG A 213 -7.81 26.30 -4.51
N THR A 214 -6.89 26.02 -5.42
CA THR A 214 -5.72 26.86 -5.71
C THR A 214 -5.40 26.85 -7.20
N ASP A 215 -4.82 27.94 -7.68
CA ASP A 215 -4.45 28.09 -9.08
C ASP A 215 -3.38 27.07 -9.49
N TRP A 216 -3.67 26.30 -10.55
CA TRP A 216 -2.74 25.32 -11.11
C TRP A 216 -1.51 25.99 -11.75
N ARG A 217 -1.63 27.25 -12.18
CA ARG A 217 -0.52 28.02 -12.77
C ARG A 217 0.60 28.32 -11.79
N GLU A 218 0.32 28.35 -10.49
CA GLU A 218 1.37 28.43 -9.47
C GLU A 218 2.04 27.06 -9.27
N TRP A 219 1.26 25.99 -9.23
CA TRP A 219 1.78 24.64 -9.05
C TRP A 219 2.60 24.15 -10.24
N ILE A 220 2.23 24.49 -11.47
CA ILE A 220 2.88 24.01 -12.69
C ILE A 220 4.35 24.47 -12.78
N LYS A 221 4.67 25.66 -12.22
CA LYS A 221 6.04 26.18 -12.09
C LYS A 221 6.98 25.23 -11.34
N THR A 222 6.45 24.31 -10.53
CA THR A 222 7.28 23.34 -9.80
C THR A 222 7.87 22.23 -10.66
N ILE A 223 7.38 22.05 -11.90
CA ILE A 223 7.78 20.94 -12.77
C ILE A 223 8.42 21.38 -14.10
N GLY A 224 8.25 22.63 -14.50
CA GLY A 224 8.91 23.22 -15.67
C GLY A 224 8.39 24.61 -16.01
N VAL A 225 8.92 25.18 -17.10
CA VAL A 225 8.45 26.45 -17.66
C VAL A 225 7.41 26.16 -18.73
N VAL A 226 6.27 26.84 -18.67
CA VAL A 226 5.13 26.62 -19.57
C VAL A 226 4.90 27.85 -20.42
N THR A 227 4.72 27.63 -21.73
CA THR A 227 4.27 28.63 -22.69
C THR A 227 2.92 28.22 -23.26
N CYS A 228 2.00 29.18 -23.36
CA CYS A 228 0.74 29.00 -24.08
C CYS A 228 1.03 29.04 -25.59
N ASP A 229 0.70 27.99 -26.33
CA ASP A 229 0.93 27.91 -27.78
C ASP A 229 -0.33 28.28 -28.57
N ASP A 230 -1.50 27.82 -28.13
CA ASP A 230 -2.81 28.13 -28.73
C ASP A 230 -3.91 28.26 -27.66
N LEU A 231 -5.17 28.37 -28.08
CA LEU A 231 -6.32 28.42 -27.18
C LEU A 231 -6.52 27.05 -26.48
N ASN A 232 -6.01 26.95 -25.24
CA ASN A 232 -6.03 25.79 -24.34
C ASN A 232 -4.88 24.78 -24.50
N SER A 233 -3.93 24.94 -25.44
CA SER A 233 -2.73 24.10 -25.54
C SER A 233 -1.51 24.75 -24.91
N TYR A 234 -0.77 23.95 -24.15
CA TYR A 234 0.40 24.35 -23.40
C TYR A 234 1.59 23.50 -23.80
N VAL A 235 2.74 24.16 -24.00
CA VAL A 235 4.04 23.51 -24.20
C VAL A 235 4.86 23.73 -22.94
N MET A 236 5.41 22.65 -22.39
CA MET A 236 6.32 22.69 -21.24
C MET A 236 7.70 22.23 -21.66
N ASN A 237 8.73 22.98 -21.25
CA ASN A 237 10.08 22.43 -21.18
C ASN A 237 10.20 21.60 -19.89
N TYR A 238 10.10 20.28 -20.02
CA TYR A 238 10.22 19.31 -18.94
C TYR A 238 11.52 18.51 -19.11
N ARG A 239 12.53 18.80 -18.28
CA ARG A 239 13.86 18.15 -18.33
C ARG A 239 14.44 18.09 -19.75
N ASP A 240 14.48 19.25 -20.41
CA ASP A 240 15.00 19.45 -21.77
C ASP A 240 14.17 18.79 -22.90
N ALA A 241 12.97 18.28 -22.58
CA ALA A 241 11.98 17.84 -23.56
C ALA A 241 10.81 18.82 -23.66
N LEU A 242 10.40 19.16 -24.88
CA LEU A 242 9.21 19.97 -25.13
C LEU A 242 7.97 19.08 -25.21
N LEU A 243 7.16 19.10 -24.15
CA LEU A 243 5.97 18.25 -24.01
C LEU A 243 4.69 19.08 -24.08
N ARG A 244 3.66 18.52 -24.71
CA ARG A 244 2.36 19.19 -24.92
C ARG A 244 1.28 18.60 -24.05
N PHE A 245 0.38 19.46 -23.57
CA PHE A 245 -0.86 19.08 -22.90
C PHE A 245 -1.89 20.18 -23.09
N SER A 246 -3.17 19.86 -23.02
CA SER A 246 -4.23 20.87 -23.10
C SER A 246 -4.95 21.04 -21.77
N VAL A 247 -5.34 22.26 -21.43
CA VAL A 247 -6.14 22.59 -20.24
C VAL A 247 -7.37 23.39 -20.67
N VAL A 248 -8.56 22.83 -20.44
CA VAL A 248 -9.84 23.51 -20.65
C VAL A 248 -10.40 23.92 -19.30
N GLU A 249 -10.56 25.23 -19.11
CA GLU A 249 -11.11 25.83 -17.88
C GLU A 249 -12.55 26.29 -18.11
N LYS A 250 -13.42 25.97 -17.15
CA LYS A 250 -14.76 26.51 -16.99
C LYS A 250 -14.89 27.08 -15.56
N GLU A 251 -15.95 27.83 -15.28
CA GLU A 251 -16.13 28.56 -14.00
C GLU A 251 -15.74 27.73 -12.76
N GLU A 252 -16.17 26.46 -12.68
CA GLU A 252 -15.89 25.60 -11.51
C GLU A 252 -15.18 24.30 -11.89
N SER A 253 -14.67 24.13 -13.11
CA SER A 253 -14.04 22.86 -13.50
C SER A 253 -12.85 23.03 -14.41
N ILE A 254 -11.87 22.13 -14.27
CA ILE A 254 -10.68 22.07 -15.11
C ILE A 254 -10.58 20.68 -15.69
N LYS A 255 -10.40 20.58 -17.00
CA LYS A 255 -10.05 19.34 -17.69
C LYS A 255 -8.68 19.46 -18.32
N VAL A 256 -7.85 18.44 -18.11
CA VAL A 256 -6.50 18.35 -18.66
C VAL A 256 -6.40 17.10 -19.49
N LEU A 257 -5.81 17.21 -20.67
CA LEU A 257 -5.58 16.08 -21.57
C LEU A 257 -4.10 16.00 -21.91
N VAL A 258 -3.55 14.79 -21.80
CA VAL A 258 -2.23 14.43 -22.32
C VAL A 258 -2.43 13.28 -23.30
N ASP A 259 -1.93 13.43 -24.53
CA ASP A 259 -2.08 12.41 -25.55
C ASP A 259 -1.38 11.10 -25.18
N SER A 260 -1.85 9.99 -25.75
CA SER A 260 -1.35 8.65 -25.41
C SER A 260 0.13 8.44 -25.73
N MET A 261 0.68 9.11 -26.75
CA MET A 261 2.11 9.01 -27.11
C MET A 261 2.96 9.69 -26.04
N THR A 262 2.66 10.95 -25.72
CA THR A 262 3.34 11.69 -24.65
C THR A 262 3.22 10.96 -23.32
N ALA A 263 2.05 10.39 -23.02
CA ALA A 263 1.83 9.66 -21.78
C ALA A 263 2.62 8.34 -21.69
N HIS A 264 2.82 7.66 -22.82
CA HIS A 264 3.62 6.45 -22.92
C HIS A 264 5.12 6.73 -22.81
N ASP A 265 5.60 7.73 -23.56
CA ASP A 265 7.03 8.03 -23.67
C ASP A 265 7.57 8.81 -22.46
N TYR A 266 6.71 9.60 -21.79
CA TYR A 266 7.07 10.44 -20.66
C TYR A 266 6.16 10.19 -19.43
N PRO A 267 6.16 8.98 -18.86
CA PRO A 267 5.29 8.64 -17.73
C PRO A 267 5.58 9.48 -16.48
N ASP A 268 6.84 9.90 -16.30
CA ASP A 268 7.27 10.80 -15.23
C ASP A 268 6.65 12.20 -15.35
N PHE A 269 6.53 12.73 -16.58
CA PHE A 269 5.85 14.00 -16.83
C PHE A 269 4.37 13.90 -16.41
N VAL A 270 3.68 12.85 -16.86
CA VAL A 270 2.29 12.59 -16.47
C VAL A 270 2.13 12.47 -14.96
N LYS A 271 3.04 11.75 -14.29
CA LYS A 271 3.04 11.62 -12.82
C LYS A 271 3.13 12.99 -12.14
N HIS A 272 4.08 13.83 -12.54
CA HIS A 272 4.25 15.17 -11.95
C HIS A 272 3.10 16.10 -12.30
N LEU A 273 2.56 16.03 -13.51
CA LEU A 273 1.37 16.77 -13.93
C LEU A 273 0.15 16.39 -13.07
N LYS A 274 -0.05 15.08 -12.83
CA LYS A 274 -1.09 14.61 -11.89
C LYS A 274 -0.92 15.21 -10.50
N ILE A 275 0.32 15.32 -10.00
CA ILE A 275 0.59 15.94 -8.69
C ILE A 275 0.25 17.43 -8.69
N VAL A 276 0.61 18.18 -9.73
CA VAL A 276 0.23 19.60 -9.89
C VAL A 276 -1.27 19.77 -9.72
N PHE A 277 -2.07 19.00 -10.48
CA PHE A 277 -3.51 19.13 -10.43
C PHE A 277 -4.15 18.54 -9.16
N ARG A 278 -3.56 17.53 -8.51
CA ARG A 278 -3.99 17.10 -7.16
C ARG A 278 -3.80 18.21 -6.13
N LYS A 279 -2.69 18.95 -6.21
CA LYS A 279 -2.46 20.09 -5.32
C LYS A 279 -3.47 21.19 -5.60
N SER A 280 -3.73 21.54 -6.86
CA SER A 280 -4.78 22.49 -7.24
C SER A 280 -6.15 22.12 -6.66
N ALA A 281 -6.54 20.86 -6.76
CA ALA A 281 -7.84 20.37 -6.27
C ALA A 281 -7.95 20.30 -4.75
N CYS A 282 -6.88 19.86 -4.07
CA CYS A 282 -6.96 19.45 -2.66
C CYS A 282 -6.25 20.39 -1.68
N CYS A 283 -5.52 21.41 -2.14
CA CYS A 283 -4.73 22.25 -1.25
C CYS A 283 -5.59 22.94 -0.17
N ILE A 284 -5.12 22.88 1.07
CA ILE A 284 -5.68 23.62 2.20
C ILE A 284 -4.66 24.54 2.86
N GLY A 285 -3.48 24.72 2.25
CA GLY A 285 -2.38 25.44 2.89
C GLY A 285 -1.75 24.70 4.07
N CYS A 286 -1.66 23.36 4.02
CA CYS A 286 -1.03 22.57 5.10
C CYS A 286 0.50 22.75 5.20
N GLN A 287 1.10 23.49 4.27
CA GLN A 287 2.50 23.93 4.25
C GLN A 287 3.58 22.81 4.23
N GLU A 288 3.22 21.52 4.14
CA GLU A 288 4.19 20.41 4.00
C GLU A 288 5.12 20.63 2.80
N CYS A 289 4.54 20.95 1.64
CA CYS A 289 5.31 21.22 0.43
C CYS A 289 6.20 22.49 0.50
N GLN A 290 5.89 23.44 1.39
CA GLN A 290 6.75 24.60 1.68
C GLN A 290 7.91 24.17 2.58
N ALA A 291 7.66 23.36 3.61
CA ALA A 291 8.71 22.78 4.44
C ALA A 291 9.68 21.92 3.62
N ASP A 292 9.18 21.15 2.65
CA ASP A 292 10.01 20.35 1.74
C ASP A 292 10.79 21.18 0.69
N CYS A 293 10.41 22.44 0.45
CA CYS A 293 11.10 23.29 -0.52
C CYS A 293 12.41 23.84 0.07
N SER A 294 13.53 23.13 -0.18
CA SER A 294 14.85 23.53 0.35
C SER A 294 15.40 24.84 -0.22
N SER A 295 14.97 25.23 -1.43
CA SER A 295 15.35 26.49 -2.07
C SER A 295 14.48 27.68 -1.64
N GLY A 296 13.42 27.47 -0.85
CA GLY A 296 12.51 28.53 -0.43
C GLY A 296 11.65 29.13 -1.55
N CYS A 297 11.59 28.51 -2.73
CA CYS A 297 10.87 29.03 -3.90
C CYS A 297 9.34 28.85 -3.81
N LEU A 298 8.83 27.97 -2.95
CA LEU A 298 7.40 27.73 -2.73
C LEU A 298 7.00 28.29 -1.38
N LYS A 299 6.05 29.23 -1.34
CA LYS A 299 5.55 29.86 -0.12
C LYS A 299 4.02 29.89 -0.11
N PHE A 300 3.45 30.06 1.07
CA PHE A 300 2.06 30.46 1.24
C PHE A 300 2.00 31.91 1.72
N VAL A 301 1.31 32.77 0.98
CA VAL A 301 1.07 34.19 1.31
C VAL A 301 -0.43 34.39 1.35
N ASP A 302 -0.95 34.80 2.51
CA ASP A 302 -2.40 34.98 2.75
C ASP A 302 -3.22 33.73 2.36
N GLY A 303 -2.70 32.55 2.69
CA GLY A 303 -3.32 31.25 2.39
C GLY A 303 -3.21 30.80 0.93
N LYS A 304 -2.64 31.62 0.04
CA LYS A 304 -2.44 31.29 -1.38
C LYS A 304 -1.02 30.80 -1.62
N VAL A 305 -0.90 29.76 -2.43
CA VAL A 305 0.41 29.28 -2.88
C VAL A 305 1.03 30.30 -3.82
N VAL A 306 2.33 30.55 -3.66
CA VAL A 306 3.15 31.33 -4.59
C VAL A 306 4.42 30.54 -4.86
N VAL A 307 4.72 30.30 -6.13
CA VAL A 307 5.95 29.67 -6.60
C VAL A 307 6.76 30.70 -7.40
N SER A 308 7.97 30.97 -6.91
CA SER A 308 8.94 31.85 -7.55
C SER A 308 9.42 31.28 -8.89
N ASP A 309 9.65 32.15 -9.86
CA ASP A 309 10.21 31.80 -11.16
C ASP A 309 11.67 31.30 -11.07
N ASP A 310 12.34 31.52 -9.92
CA ASP A 310 13.67 30.95 -9.63
C ASP A 310 13.63 29.45 -9.25
N CYS A 311 12.45 28.83 -9.27
CA CYS A 311 12.25 27.42 -8.96
C CYS A 311 13.21 26.55 -9.77
N LYS A 312 13.92 25.64 -9.09
CA LYS A 312 14.89 24.73 -9.72
C LYS A 312 14.26 23.45 -10.27
N HIS A 313 12.93 23.38 -10.29
CA HIS A 313 12.17 22.20 -10.71
C HIS A 313 12.71 20.89 -10.12
N CYS A 314 13.09 20.89 -8.84
CA CYS A 314 13.69 19.73 -8.18
C CYS A 314 12.66 18.70 -7.68
N MET A 315 11.37 19.03 -7.79
CA MET A 315 10.21 18.26 -7.32
C MET A 315 10.26 17.79 -5.86
N GLN A 316 11.12 18.35 -4.99
CA GLN A 316 11.13 18.00 -3.56
C GLN A 316 9.80 18.27 -2.88
N CYS A 317 9.09 19.33 -3.29
CA CYS A 317 7.75 19.66 -2.81
C CYS A 317 6.64 18.69 -3.30
N HIS A 318 7.00 17.70 -4.14
CA HIS A 318 6.15 16.59 -4.58
C HIS A 318 6.47 15.29 -3.82
N ARG A 319 7.46 15.29 -2.91
CA ARG A 319 7.91 14.12 -2.13
C ARG A 319 6.82 13.41 -1.33
N PRO A 320 5.85 14.09 -0.68
CA PRO A 320 4.80 13.40 0.04
C PRO A 320 4.14 12.37 -0.86
N ASP A 321 3.86 11.18 -0.33
CA ASP A 321 3.26 10.12 -1.13
C ASP A 321 1.96 10.60 -1.82
N LYS A 322 1.79 10.21 -3.08
CA LYS A 322 0.81 10.74 -4.06
C LYS A 322 0.90 12.25 -4.37
N GLY A 323 1.90 12.95 -3.86
CA GLY A 323 2.22 14.37 -4.09
C GLY A 323 1.47 15.38 -3.22
N CYS A 324 0.44 14.96 -2.49
CA CYS A 324 -0.35 15.82 -1.62
C CYS A 324 -0.93 15.00 -0.46
N LEU A 325 -0.67 15.42 0.78
CA LEU A 325 -1.14 14.70 1.96
C LEU A 325 -2.67 14.64 2.04
N VAL A 326 -3.39 15.69 1.59
CA VAL A 326 -4.86 15.71 1.57
C VAL A 326 -5.37 14.70 0.56
N TYR A 327 -4.83 14.73 -0.66
CA TYR A 327 -5.19 13.77 -1.70
C TYR A 327 -4.90 12.33 -1.24
N LYS A 328 -3.71 12.03 -0.73
CA LYS A 328 -3.39 10.72 -0.15
C LYS A 328 -4.40 10.30 0.91
N SER A 329 -4.84 11.24 1.74
CA SER A 329 -5.78 10.94 2.81
C SER A 329 -7.17 10.59 2.29
N LEU A 330 -7.60 11.21 1.20
CA LEU A 330 -8.96 11.13 0.73
C LEU A 330 -9.10 10.35 -0.57
N GLU A 331 -8.00 9.91 -1.18
CA GLU A 331 -8.04 9.25 -2.47
C GLU A 331 -9.00 8.08 -2.41
N MET A 332 -9.88 7.99 -3.41
CA MET A 332 -10.65 6.77 -3.57
C MET A 332 -9.69 5.70 -4.11
N PRO A 333 -9.86 4.44 -3.72
CA PRO A 333 -9.14 3.34 -4.36
C PRO A 333 -9.21 3.50 -5.88
N LYS A 334 -8.06 3.59 -6.55
CA LYS A 334 -8.04 3.63 -8.02
C LYS A 334 -8.52 2.27 -8.53
N GLY A 335 -9.58 2.31 -9.31
CA GLY A 335 -10.52 1.18 -9.45
C GLY A 335 -11.72 1.38 -8.52
N GLY A 336 -12.35 2.56 -8.63
CA GLY A 336 -13.23 3.16 -7.63
C GLY A 336 -14.47 2.34 -7.29
N VAL A 337 -15.61 2.98 -7.34
CA VAL A 337 -16.93 2.34 -7.19
C VAL A 337 -17.20 1.32 -8.33
N MET A 338 -16.17 0.98 -9.13
CA MET A 338 -16.02 -0.18 -10.01
C MET A 338 -15.17 -1.31 -9.39
N ALA A 339 -15.34 -1.64 -8.12
CA ALA A 339 -15.02 -2.99 -7.63
C ALA A 339 -16.09 -3.97 -8.16
N GLY A 340 -16.16 -4.13 -9.48
CA GLY A 340 -17.02 -5.14 -10.08
C GLY A 340 -16.47 -6.51 -9.74
N LYS A 341 -16.85 -7.09 -8.59
CA LYS A 341 -16.65 -8.50 -8.17
C LYS A 341 -15.24 -9.11 -8.33
N HIS A 342 -14.24 -8.36 -8.79
CA HIS A 342 -13.04 -8.90 -9.41
C HIS A 342 -11.73 -8.27 -8.89
N ASN A 343 -11.72 -7.61 -7.74
CA ASN A 343 -10.49 -7.26 -7.01
C ASN A 343 -10.62 -7.39 -5.48
N SER A 344 -11.64 -8.12 -5.01
CA SER A 344 -11.88 -8.38 -3.59
C SER A 344 -11.03 -9.54 -3.09
N LEU A 345 -10.54 -9.46 -1.83
CA LEU A 345 -10.00 -10.62 -1.11
C LEU A 345 -11.08 -11.69 -0.88
N ASN A 346 -12.36 -11.30 -0.86
CA ASN A 346 -13.47 -12.24 -0.95
C ASN A 346 -13.81 -12.53 -2.41
N ARG A 347 -12.88 -13.23 -3.08
CA ARG A 347 -12.97 -13.51 -4.51
C ARG A 347 -13.95 -14.63 -4.82
N TYR A 348 -14.00 -15.65 -3.96
CA TYR A 348 -14.77 -16.87 -4.18
C TYR A 348 -15.96 -17.05 -3.22
N SER A 349 -16.20 -16.10 -2.31
CA SER A 349 -17.21 -16.23 -1.24
C SER A 349 -17.04 -17.56 -0.49
N HIS A 350 -18.11 -18.14 0.03
CA HIS A 350 -18.09 -19.48 0.62
C HIS A 350 -18.30 -20.60 -0.45
N HIS A 351 -18.18 -20.25 -1.74
CA HIS A 351 -18.51 -21.09 -2.90
C HIS A 351 -17.29 -21.55 -3.73
N ALA A 352 -16.08 -21.59 -3.15
CA ALA A 352 -14.92 -22.17 -3.83
C ALA A 352 -15.17 -23.60 -4.34
N PRO A 353 -14.54 -24.05 -5.43
CA PRO A 353 -14.95 -25.28 -6.12
C PRO A 353 -14.69 -26.56 -5.33
N ARG A 354 -15.33 -27.65 -5.78
CA ARG A 354 -15.08 -29.03 -5.36
C ARG A 354 -14.62 -29.84 -6.57
N ILE A 355 -14.02 -31.01 -6.33
CA ILE A 355 -13.47 -31.85 -7.39
C ILE A 355 -14.53 -32.27 -8.44
N ASP A 356 -15.76 -32.51 -8.01
CA ASP A 356 -16.88 -32.88 -8.89
C ASP A 356 -17.28 -31.76 -9.86
N TRP A 357 -16.98 -30.50 -9.55
CA TRP A 357 -17.20 -29.39 -10.46
C TRP A 357 -16.17 -29.37 -11.58
N PHE A 358 -14.93 -29.74 -11.28
CA PHE A 358 -13.89 -29.90 -12.30
C PHE A 358 -14.19 -31.10 -13.19
N GLN A 359 -14.65 -32.23 -12.64
CA GLN A 359 -15.07 -33.39 -13.42
C GLN A 359 -16.13 -33.00 -14.46
N GLN A 360 -17.20 -32.33 -14.02
CA GLN A 360 -18.23 -31.82 -14.95
C GLN A 360 -17.68 -30.80 -15.95
N TYR A 361 -16.77 -29.91 -15.53
CA TYR A 361 -16.19 -28.91 -16.42
C TYR A 361 -15.36 -29.52 -17.55
N PHE A 362 -14.54 -30.53 -17.25
CA PHE A 362 -13.73 -31.23 -18.24
C PHE A 362 -14.52 -32.26 -19.06
N GLU A 363 -15.61 -32.79 -18.52
CA GLU A 363 -16.57 -33.63 -19.25
C GLU A 363 -17.33 -32.81 -20.32
N TYR A 364 -17.94 -31.68 -19.91
CA TYR A 364 -18.81 -30.90 -20.79
C TYR A 364 -18.09 -29.79 -21.58
N LYS A 365 -16.89 -29.38 -21.15
CA LYS A 365 -16.04 -28.40 -21.86
C LYS A 365 -16.80 -27.11 -22.21
N ASN A 366 -16.97 -26.80 -23.50
CA ASN A 366 -17.71 -25.62 -23.94
C ASN A 366 -19.22 -25.69 -23.64
N ASP A 367 -19.78 -26.90 -23.51
CA ASP A 367 -21.19 -27.12 -23.19
C ASP A 367 -21.46 -27.11 -21.67
N PHE A 368 -20.44 -26.86 -20.85
CA PHE A 368 -20.57 -26.82 -19.38
C PHE A 368 -21.61 -25.81 -18.91
N GLU A 369 -21.76 -24.66 -19.59
CA GLU A 369 -22.68 -23.60 -19.14
C GLU A 369 -24.15 -24.04 -19.11
N THR A 370 -24.53 -25.07 -19.87
CA THR A 370 -25.91 -25.57 -19.94
C THR A 370 -26.08 -26.96 -19.32
N ASN A 371 -25.00 -27.74 -19.18
CA ASN A 371 -25.09 -29.17 -18.84
C ASN A 371 -24.66 -29.49 -17.39
N HIS A 372 -24.27 -28.50 -16.59
CA HIS A 372 -23.80 -28.71 -15.23
C HIS A 372 -24.94 -28.86 -14.19
N SER A 373 -24.61 -29.47 -13.05
CA SER A 373 -25.53 -29.61 -11.90
C SER A 373 -25.44 -28.48 -10.84
N LEU A 374 -24.58 -27.48 -11.05
CA LEU A 374 -24.32 -26.43 -10.06
C LEU A 374 -25.50 -25.46 -9.90
N GLY A 375 -25.81 -25.08 -8.66
CA GLY A 375 -26.73 -23.97 -8.38
C GLY A 375 -26.20 -22.63 -8.93
N SER A 376 -27.09 -21.67 -9.18
CA SER A 376 -26.77 -20.40 -9.86
C SER A 376 -25.59 -19.63 -9.23
N GLU A 377 -25.55 -19.50 -7.90
CA GLU A 377 -24.45 -18.82 -7.21
C GLU A 377 -23.16 -19.64 -7.22
N MET A 378 -23.24 -20.98 -7.07
CA MET A 378 -22.09 -21.88 -7.17
C MET A 378 -21.44 -21.79 -8.55
N PHE A 379 -22.25 -21.84 -9.61
CA PHE A 379 -21.78 -21.68 -10.99
C PHE A 379 -21.10 -20.34 -11.23
N LYS A 380 -21.69 -19.24 -10.75
CA LYS A 380 -21.12 -17.89 -10.87
C LYS A 380 -19.74 -17.77 -10.24
N PHE A 381 -19.55 -18.28 -9.02
CA PHE A 381 -18.23 -18.26 -8.36
C PHE A 381 -17.26 -19.26 -8.98
N PHE A 382 -17.74 -20.39 -9.49
CA PHE A 382 -16.89 -21.32 -10.22
C PHE A 382 -16.36 -20.73 -11.53
N LYS A 383 -17.20 -20.03 -12.31
CA LYS A 383 -16.73 -19.30 -13.50
C LYS A 383 -15.65 -18.27 -13.19
N CYS A 384 -15.78 -17.59 -12.04
CA CYS A 384 -14.75 -16.68 -11.55
C CYS A 384 -13.43 -17.42 -11.27
N PHE A 385 -13.50 -18.56 -10.59
CA PHE A 385 -12.36 -19.41 -10.31
C PHE A 385 -11.71 -19.97 -11.58
N LEU A 386 -12.49 -20.50 -12.53
CA LEU A 386 -11.99 -21.02 -13.80
C LEU A 386 -11.21 -19.98 -14.60
N ARG A 387 -11.69 -18.73 -14.61
CA ARG A 387 -10.99 -17.62 -15.26
C ARG A 387 -9.68 -17.28 -14.54
N ASP A 388 -9.69 -17.22 -13.21
CA ASP A 388 -8.50 -16.94 -12.41
C ASP A 388 -7.46 -18.06 -12.50
N ALA A 389 -7.90 -19.32 -12.68
CA ALA A 389 -7.06 -20.48 -12.93
C ALA A 389 -6.54 -20.56 -14.38
N GLY A 390 -6.99 -19.67 -15.27
CA GLY A 390 -6.63 -19.67 -16.69
C GLY A 390 -7.33 -20.76 -17.52
N LEU A 391 -8.32 -21.46 -16.96
CA LEU A 391 -9.07 -22.52 -17.64
C LEU A 391 -10.18 -21.98 -18.56
N ARG A 392 -10.64 -20.76 -18.29
CA ARG A 392 -11.66 -20.08 -19.10
C ARG A 392 -11.20 -18.71 -19.56
N ASP A 393 -11.46 -18.40 -20.82
CA ASP A 393 -11.24 -17.09 -21.43
C ASP A 393 -12.44 -16.69 -22.31
N SER A 394 -12.25 -15.74 -23.24
CA SER A 394 -13.30 -15.28 -24.15
C SER A 394 -13.81 -16.34 -25.11
N THR A 395 -13.07 -17.42 -25.36
CA THR A 395 -13.50 -18.53 -26.24
C THR A 395 -14.22 -19.64 -25.47
N GLY A 396 -14.34 -19.52 -24.15
CA GLY A 396 -15.01 -20.51 -23.31
C GLY A 396 -14.00 -21.44 -22.64
N PHE A 397 -13.76 -22.61 -23.22
CA PHE A 397 -12.72 -23.55 -22.78
C PHE A 397 -11.37 -23.09 -23.34
N SER A 398 -10.44 -22.67 -22.48
CA SER A 398 -9.20 -22.01 -22.91
C SER A 398 -8.18 -23.00 -23.49
N GLN A 399 -7.17 -22.47 -24.19
CA GLN A 399 -6.04 -23.29 -24.65
C GLN A 399 -5.30 -23.97 -23.48
N THR A 400 -5.19 -23.30 -22.34
CA THR A 400 -4.63 -23.88 -21.11
C THR A 400 -5.48 -25.07 -20.67
N ALA A 401 -6.81 -24.96 -20.67
CA ALA A 401 -7.69 -26.06 -20.30
C ALA A 401 -7.55 -27.25 -21.27
N VAL A 402 -7.37 -27.02 -22.58
CA VAL A 402 -7.11 -28.10 -23.56
C VAL A 402 -5.83 -28.88 -23.24
N ILE A 403 -4.77 -28.19 -22.85
CA ILE A 403 -3.50 -28.84 -22.48
C ILE A 403 -3.68 -29.61 -21.17
N LEU A 404 -4.28 -28.97 -20.17
CA LEU A 404 -4.50 -29.57 -18.86
C LEU A 404 -5.47 -30.76 -18.88
N ASP A 405 -6.46 -30.79 -19.78
CA ASP A 405 -7.36 -31.93 -19.99
C ASP A 405 -6.59 -33.22 -20.30
N LYS A 406 -5.48 -33.13 -21.05
CA LYS A 406 -4.63 -34.28 -21.40
C LYS A 406 -3.87 -34.85 -20.20
N LEU A 407 -3.55 -34.00 -19.22
CA LEU A 407 -2.85 -34.41 -18.00
C LEU A 407 -3.79 -35.13 -17.02
N GLY A 408 -5.06 -34.72 -17.00
CA GLY A 408 -6.07 -35.23 -16.08
C GLY A 408 -5.99 -34.64 -14.66
N LEU A 409 -7.10 -34.75 -13.92
CA LEU A 409 -7.27 -34.15 -12.59
C LEU A 409 -6.42 -34.82 -11.49
N GLU A 410 -5.80 -35.96 -11.75
CA GLU A 410 -4.90 -36.64 -10.82
C GLU A 410 -3.45 -36.14 -10.93
N SER A 411 -3.13 -35.33 -11.95
CA SER A 411 -1.77 -34.84 -12.20
C SER A 411 -1.39 -33.67 -11.28
N GLU A 412 -0.26 -33.77 -10.59
CA GLU A 412 0.27 -32.61 -9.85
C GLU A 412 0.70 -31.47 -10.78
N ALA A 413 1.11 -31.78 -12.02
CA ALA A 413 1.41 -30.75 -13.02
C ALA A 413 0.16 -29.92 -13.36
N PHE A 414 -0.99 -30.59 -13.47
CA PHE A 414 -2.28 -29.91 -13.66
C PHE A 414 -2.54 -28.90 -12.56
N TRP A 415 -2.46 -29.34 -11.30
CA TRP A 415 -2.77 -28.50 -10.15
C TRP A 415 -1.71 -27.44 -9.90
N GLY A 416 -0.45 -27.72 -10.25
CA GLY A 416 0.64 -26.74 -10.24
C GLY A 416 0.36 -25.55 -11.16
N ILE A 417 -0.04 -25.78 -12.41
CA ILE A 417 -0.39 -24.69 -13.35
C ILE A 417 -1.62 -23.92 -12.86
N VAL A 418 -2.67 -24.63 -12.42
CA VAL A 418 -3.85 -24.00 -11.82
C VAL A 418 -3.44 -23.11 -10.65
N PHE A 419 -2.55 -23.58 -9.76
CA PHE A 419 -2.14 -22.83 -8.59
C PHE A 419 -1.33 -21.58 -8.95
N VAL A 420 -0.40 -21.68 -9.89
CA VAL A 420 0.38 -20.51 -10.37
C VAL A 420 -0.56 -19.42 -10.85
N ASN A 421 -1.54 -19.76 -11.68
CA ASN A 421 -2.49 -18.79 -12.20
C ASN A 421 -3.35 -18.16 -11.10
N LEU A 422 -3.86 -18.99 -10.18
CA LEU A 422 -4.63 -18.53 -9.04
C LEU A 422 -3.84 -17.56 -8.16
N CYS A 423 -2.52 -17.72 -7.99
CA CYS A 423 -1.69 -16.82 -7.19
C CYS A 423 -1.65 -15.38 -7.71
N TYR A 424 -2.15 -15.11 -8.91
CA TYR A 424 -2.34 -13.74 -9.42
C TYR A 424 -3.72 -13.16 -9.07
N ALA A 425 -4.67 -13.96 -8.59
CA ALA A 425 -5.93 -13.49 -8.04
C ALA A 425 -5.74 -12.96 -6.59
N PRO A 426 -6.44 -11.89 -6.18
CA PRO A 426 -6.19 -11.22 -4.89
C PRO A 426 -6.24 -12.14 -3.66
N GLN A 427 -7.23 -13.04 -3.60
CA GLN A 427 -7.43 -13.94 -2.46
C GLN A 427 -6.26 -14.93 -2.29
N MET A 428 -5.83 -15.57 -3.38
CA MET A 428 -4.75 -16.55 -3.34
C MET A 428 -3.38 -15.89 -3.29
N ARG A 429 -3.21 -14.72 -3.93
CA ARG A 429 -2.02 -13.87 -3.75
C ARG A 429 -1.81 -13.55 -2.27
N TRP A 430 -2.86 -13.04 -1.60
CA TRP A 430 -2.82 -12.77 -0.16
C TRP A 430 -2.42 -14.03 0.62
N TYR A 431 -3.04 -15.17 0.31
CA TYR A 431 -2.73 -16.44 0.97
C TYR A 431 -1.24 -16.81 0.88
N VAL A 432 -0.65 -16.78 -0.32
CA VAL A 432 0.75 -17.23 -0.52
C VAL A 432 1.79 -16.21 -0.08
N THR A 433 1.41 -14.95 0.07
CA THR A 433 2.30 -13.85 0.51
C THR A 433 2.22 -13.55 2.00
N ARG A 434 1.21 -14.09 2.69
CA ARG A 434 1.00 -13.85 4.12
C ARG A 434 1.21 -15.07 4.99
N LEU A 435 1.00 -16.28 4.45
CA LEU A 435 1.18 -17.51 5.22
C LEU A 435 2.51 -18.18 4.84
N GLU A 436 3.32 -18.39 5.86
CA GLU A 436 4.57 -19.14 5.78
C GLU A 436 4.30 -20.64 5.65
N PHE A 437 5.26 -21.35 5.06
CA PHE A 437 5.25 -22.80 4.99
C PHE A 437 5.54 -23.43 6.36
N ASP A 438 4.96 -24.61 6.58
CA ASP A 438 5.14 -25.47 7.74
C ASP A 438 4.81 -24.80 9.09
N ARG A 439 4.02 -23.72 9.04
CA ARG A 439 3.53 -22.97 10.19
C ARG A 439 2.01 -23.12 10.32
N ILE A 440 1.57 -23.45 11.54
CA ILE A 440 0.15 -23.57 11.87
C ILE A 440 -0.43 -22.18 12.15
N TYR A 441 -1.43 -21.79 11.36
CA TYR A 441 -2.22 -20.57 11.54
C TYR A 441 -3.60 -20.92 12.06
N LYS A 442 -3.89 -20.52 13.31
CA LYS A 442 -5.25 -20.63 13.88
C LYS A 442 -6.21 -19.72 13.13
N ARG A 443 -7.48 -20.14 13.02
CA ARG A 443 -8.54 -19.36 12.38
C ARG A 443 -8.57 -17.90 12.83
N SER A 444 -8.51 -17.67 14.15
CA SER A 444 -8.57 -16.31 14.72
C SER A 444 -7.41 -15.40 14.28
N LEU A 445 -6.24 -15.98 14.00
CA LEU A 445 -5.09 -15.23 13.49
C LEU A 445 -5.31 -14.86 12.02
N ILE A 446 -5.80 -15.81 11.22
CA ILE A 446 -6.13 -15.59 9.80
C ILE A 446 -7.26 -14.57 9.68
N ASP A 447 -8.28 -14.65 10.54
CA ASP A 447 -9.37 -13.68 10.63
C ASP A 447 -8.78 -12.27 10.82
N SER A 448 -7.93 -12.08 11.83
CA SER A 448 -7.29 -10.79 12.10
C SER A 448 -6.39 -10.31 10.95
N MET A 449 -5.61 -11.19 10.33
CA MET A 449 -4.75 -10.83 9.20
C MET A 449 -5.59 -10.36 7.99
N LEU A 450 -6.70 -11.04 7.69
CA LEU A 450 -7.61 -10.66 6.62
C LEU A 450 -8.31 -9.33 6.90
N GLU A 451 -8.78 -9.10 8.13
CA GLU A 451 -9.37 -7.82 8.53
C GLU A 451 -8.37 -6.67 8.36
N ASN A 452 -7.13 -6.85 8.82
CA ASN A 452 -6.06 -5.85 8.70
C ASN A 452 -5.68 -5.53 7.25
N ASP A 453 -5.78 -6.52 6.37
CA ASP A 453 -5.48 -6.38 4.94
C ASP A 453 -6.67 -5.93 4.09
N GLY A 454 -7.85 -5.73 4.70
CA GLY A 454 -9.03 -5.16 4.04
C GLY A 454 -9.98 -6.21 3.45
N GLY A 455 -9.96 -7.44 3.96
CA GLY A 455 -10.88 -8.50 3.60
C GLY A 455 -12.29 -8.23 4.12
N GLY A 456 -13.26 -8.04 3.23
CA GLY A 456 -14.69 -8.05 3.58
C GLY A 456 -15.21 -9.48 3.68
N ALA A 457 -16.19 -9.74 4.56
CA ALA A 457 -16.77 -11.08 4.77
C ALA A 457 -15.71 -12.16 5.02
N VAL A 458 -14.83 -11.92 5.99
CA VAL A 458 -13.66 -12.76 6.31
C VAL A 458 -13.99 -14.23 6.51
N SER A 459 -15.13 -14.54 7.14
CA SER A 459 -15.57 -15.94 7.31
C SER A 459 -15.78 -16.67 5.97
N ASP A 460 -16.25 -15.98 4.94
CA ASP A 460 -16.41 -16.54 3.60
C ASP A 460 -15.05 -16.82 2.96
N ILE A 461 -14.08 -15.91 3.14
CA ILE A 461 -12.70 -16.06 2.65
C ILE A 461 -12.07 -17.31 3.28
N ILE A 462 -12.18 -17.46 4.59
CA ILE A 462 -11.63 -18.61 5.31
C ILE A 462 -12.33 -19.90 4.88
N SER A 463 -13.65 -19.87 4.69
CA SER A 463 -14.41 -21.02 4.19
C SER A 463 -13.98 -21.44 2.79
N SER A 464 -13.77 -20.47 1.88
CA SER A 464 -13.25 -20.76 0.54
C SER A 464 -11.83 -21.29 0.56
N LEU A 465 -10.92 -20.69 1.32
CA LEU A 465 -9.56 -21.22 1.49
C LEU A 465 -9.59 -22.67 1.98
N GLY A 466 -10.53 -23.01 2.88
CA GLY A 466 -10.70 -24.36 3.38
C GLY A 466 -11.08 -25.31 2.25
N ARG A 467 -12.09 -24.96 1.45
CA ARG A 467 -12.50 -25.76 0.30
C ARG A 467 -11.39 -25.89 -0.76
N ILE A 468 -10.63 -24.83 -1.01
CA ILE A 468 -9.48 -24.86 -1.93
C ILE A 468 -8.42 -25.85 -1.42
N SER A 469 -8.17 -25.89 -0.11
CA SER A 469 -7.23 -26.86 0.49
C SER A 469 -7.72 -28.32 0.46
N GLN A 470 -8.97 -28.57 0.09
CA GLN A 470 -9.49 -29.93 -0.13
C GLN A 470 -9.29 -30.41 -1.58
N LEU A 471 -8.88 -29.53 -2.49
CA LEU A 471 -8.47 -29.91 -3.83
C LEU A 471 -7.04 -30.51 -3.79
N PRO A 472 -6.60 -31.22 -4.83
CA PRO A 472 -5.22 -31.68 -4.93
C PRO A 472 -4.17 -30.56 -4.94
N LEU A 473 -4.60 -29.28 -5.01
CA LEU A 473 -3.81 -28.10 -4.67
C LEU A 473 -3.07 -28.21 -3.32
N SER A 474 -3.62 -28.96 -2.37
CA SER A 474 -2.97 -29.25 -1.09
C SER A 474 -1.60 -29.91 -1.21
N ASN A 475 -1.35 -30.67 -2.29
CA ASN A 475 -0.07 -31.35 -2.53
C ASN A 475 0.97 -30.42 -3.19
N VAL A 476 0.55 -29.29 -3.77
CA VAL A 476 1.40 -28.39 -4.56
C VAL A 476 1.58 -27.01 -3.93
N GLY A 477 1.61 -26.90 -2.60
CA GLY A 477 1.97 -25.65 -1.89
C GLY A 477 0.82 -24.91 -1.20
N VAL A 478 -0.45 -25.31 -1.40
CA VAL A 478 -1.57 -24.79 -0.60
C VAL A 478 -1.58 -25.40 0.80
N GLY A 479 -1.21 -26.67 0.95
CA GLY A 479 -1.28 -27.37 2.22
C GLY A 479 -2.71 -27.64 2.69
N LYS A 480 -2.89 -27.84 3.99
CA LYS A 480 -4.09 -28.47 4.58
C LYS A 480 -4.80 -27.55 5.56
N ALA A 481 -6.13 -27.71 5.63
CA ALA A 481 -6.99 -27.14 6.66
C ALA A 481 -7.57 -28.24 7.54
N GLU A 482 -7.74 -27.92 8.82
CA GLU A 482 -8.33 -28.82 9.80
C GLU A 482 -9.62 -28.23 10.37
N TYR A 483 -10.57 -29.08 10.69
CA TYR A 483 -11.96 -28.68 10.87
C TYR A 483 -12.52 -29.04 12.24
N LYS A 484 -13.38 -28.18 12.77
CA LYS A 484 -14.31 -28.50 13.85
C LYS A 484 -15.74 -28.41 13.31
N GLY A 485 -16.32 -29.57 12.99
CA GLY A 485 -17.57 -29.62 12.23
C GLY A 485 -17.37 -29.03 10.83
N LYS A 486 -18.15 -28.02 10.45
CA LYS A 486 -18.04 -27.34 9.14
C LYS A 486 -17.07 -26.15 9.13
N SER A 487 -16.51 -25.79 10.29
CA SER A 487 -15.67 -24.59 10.43
C SER A 487 -14.19 -24.93 10.42
N VAL A 488 -13.40 -24.21 9.64
CA VAL A 488 -11.94 -24.32 9.67
C VAL A 488 -11.40 -23.84 11.01
N LEU A 489 -10.53 -24.63 11.64
CA LEU A 489 -9.89 -24.38 12.92
C LEU A 489 -8.45 -23.88 12.75
N TYR A 490 -7.69 -24.47 11.84
CA TYR A 490 -6.34 -24.04 11.48
C TYR A 490 -5.98 -24.37 10.03
N PHE A 491 -5.03 -23.62 9.49
CA PHE A 491 -4.37 -23.89 8.20
C PHE A 491 -2.87 -24.09 8.40
N CYS A 492 -2.26 -24.91 7.56
CA CYS A 492 -0.82 -25.04 7.44
C CYS A 492 -0.47 -25.22 5.96
N ARG A 493 0.31 -24.29 5.39
CA ARG A 493 0.87 -24.47 4.05
C ARG A 493 2.00 -25.49 4.14
N THR A 494 2.11 -26.36 3.14
CA THR A 494 3.17 -27.38 3.09
C THR A 494 3.91 -27.26 1.77
N SER A 495 5.23 -27.35 1.82
CA SER A 495 6.10 -27.26 0.64
C SER A 495 5.83 -28.43 -0.33
N TRP A 496 5.88 -28.16 -1.64
CA TRP A 496 5.72 -29.20 -2.65
C TRP A 496 6.99 -30.05 -2.73
N GLN A 497 6.87 -31.34 -2.37
CA GLN A 497 8.03 -32.22 -2.17
C GLN A 497 8.71 -32.63 -3.48
N HIS A 498 7.93 -32.84 -4.54
CA HIS A 498 8.42 -33.32 -5.84
C HIS A 498 7.89 -32.44 -6.97
N PRO A 499 8.32 -31.17 -7.04
CA PRO A 499 7.82 -30.23 -8.04
C PRO A 499 8.17 -30.66 -9.46
N VAL A 500 7.17 -30.56 -10.34
CA VAL A 500 7.33 -30.78 -11.78
C VAL A 500 8.09 -29.60 -12.39
N SER A 501 9.22 -29.87 -13.05
CA SER A 501 10.19 -28.83 -13.46
C SER A 501 9.57 -27.84 -14.43
N GLU A 502 8.76 -28.30 -15.36
CA GLU A 502 8.05 -27.54 -16.39
C GLU A 502 7.04 -26.56 -15.75
N VAL A 503 6.43 -26.93 -14.63
CA VAL A 503 5.56 -26.03 -13.85
C VAL A 503 6.38 -24.92 -13.18
N ILE A 504 7.58 -25.22 -12.70
CA ILE A 504 8.48 -24.20 -12.15
C ILE A 504 8.94 -23.24 -13.25
N LEU A 505 9.27 -23.76 -14.43
CA LEU A 505 9.57 -22.95 -15.61
C LEU A 505 8.39 -22.04 -15.98
N TYR A 506 7.17 -22.58 -16.00
CA TYR A 506 5.95 -21.81 -16.25
C TYR A 506 5.80 -20.68 -15.23
N SER A 507 6.00 -20.99 -13.94
CA SER A 507 5.93 -20.02 -12.84
C SER A 507 6.98 -18.91 -12.96
N LEU A 508 8.20 -19.22 -13.40
CA LEU A 508 9.25 -18.23 -13.66
C LEU A 508 8.87 -17.27 -14.79
N TYR A 509 8.32 -17.78 -15.89
CA TYR A 509 7.81 -16.92 -16.98
C TYR A 509 6.63 -16.05 -16.52
N LYS A 510 5.67 -16.62 -15.79
CA LYS A 510 4.56 -15.84 -15.20
C LYS A 510 5.07 -14.73 -14.28
N PHE A 511 6.08 -15.02 -13.48
CA PHE A 511 6.74 -14.07 -12.60
C PHE A 511 7.41 -12.93 -13.39
N ALA A 512 8.18 -13.25 -14.43
CA ALA A 512 8.88 -12.27 -15.27
C ALA A 512 7.90 -11.38 -16.06
N GLU A 513 6.87 -11.97 -16.68
CA GLU A 513 5.80 -11.26 -17.39
C GLU A 513 5.10 -10.25 -16.48
N ALA A 514 4.75 -10.67 -15.25
CA ALA A 514 4.10 -9.80 -14.28
C ALA A 514 5.02 -8.69 -13.76
N CYS A 515 6.33 -8.92 -13.70
CA CYS A 515 7.33 -7.92 -13.34
C CYS A 515 7.73 -7.00 -14.51
N GLY A 516 6.89 -6.88 -15.55
CA GLY A 516 7.12 -5.97 -16.67
C GLY A 516 8.16 -6.47 -17.68
N GLY A 517 8.33 -7.78 -17.82
CA GLY A 517 9.31 -8.38 -18.74
C GLY A 517 10.72 -8.45 -18.18
N TYR A 518 10.85 -8.54 -16.85
CA TYR A 518 12.16 -8.69 -16.18
C TYR A 518 12.64 -10.15 -16.25
N TYR A 519 13.29 -10.53 -17.36
CA TYR A 519 13.68 -11.92 -17.67
C TYR A 519 15.03 -12.36 -17.09
N GLN A 520 15.77 -11.46 -16.43
CA GLN A 520 17.03 -11.78 -15.77
C GLN A 520 16.97 -11.40 -14.30
N PHE A 521 17.17 -12.37 -13.40
CA PHE A 521 17.12 -12.16 -11.95
C PHE A 521 18.00 -13.16 -11.21
N SER A 522 18.29 -12.87 -9.94
CA SER A 522 19.09 -13.77 -9.11
C SER A 522 18.24 -14.79 -8.36
N LEU A 523 18.84 -15.89 -7.92
CA LEU A 523 18.17 -16.83 -7.01
C LEU A 523 17.76 -16.15 -5.71
N LYS A 524 18.66 -15.32 -5.13
CA LYS A 524 18.35 -14.47 -3.98
C LYS A 524 17.09 -13.62 -4.20
N THR A 525 16.92 -13.04 -5.39
CA THR A 525 15.72 -12.26 -5.73
C THR A 525 14.45 -13.09 -5.58
N LEU A 526 14.45 -14.38 -5.96
CA LEU A 526 13.26 -15.22 -5.80
C LEU A 526 12.89 -15.41 -4.31
N TYR A 527 13.87 -15.55 -3.42
CA TYR A 527 13.65 -15.71 -1.97
C TYR A 527 13.43 -14.40 -1.20
N ASP A 528 13.74 -13.24 -1.78
CA ASP A 528 13.63 -11.97 -1.09
C ASP A 528 12.19 -11.43 -1.10
N GLU A 529 11.49 -11.64 0.01
CA GLU A 529 10.11 -11.19 0.21
C GLU A 529 10.00 -9.70 0.57
N THR A 530 11.13 -9.00 0.76
CA THR A 530 11.14 -7.55 1.05
C THR A 530 11.05 -6.68 -0.21
N ILE A 531 11.28 -7.27 -1.38
CA ILE A 531 11.21 -6.58 -2.67
C ILE A 531 9.75 -6.41 -3.08
N GLU A 532 9.30 -5.16 -3.22
CA GLU A 532 7.97 -4.85 -3.73
C GLU A 532 7.90 -5.11 -5.24
N ARG A 533 7.05 -6.06 -5.66
CA ARG A 533 6.94 -6.52 -7.05
C ARG A 533 5.56 -7.08 -7.36
N GLU A 534 5.15 -6.98 -8.62
CA GLU A 534 3.85 -7.47 -9.10
C GLU A 534 3.83 -8.99 -9.34
N GLY A 535 4.97 -9.60 -9.68
CA GLY A 535 5.09 -11.06 -9.84
C GLY A 535 5.17 -11.82 -8.52
N VAL A 536 4.55 -12.99 -8.44
CA VAL A 536 4.72 -13.93 -7.32
C VAL A 536 5.72 -15.00 -7.72
N SER A 537 6.81 -15.14 -6.96
CA SER A 537 7.89 -16.06 -7.30
C SER A 537 7.53 -17.53 -7.05
N PRO A 538 8.15 -18.49 -7.75
CA PRO A 538 7.89 -19.92 -7.54
C PRO A 538 8.20 -20.38 -6.11
N THR A 539 9.18 -19.77 -5.44
CA THR A 539 9.54 -20.06 -4.04
C THR A 539 8.41 -19.68 -3.08
N GLN A 540 7.77 -18.52 -3.29
CA GLN A 540 6.61 -18.09 -2.50
C GLN A 540 5.36 -18.93 -2.77
N ILE A 541 5.19 -19.43 -4.01
CA ILE A 541 4.06 -20.28 -4.39
C ILE A 541 4.22 -21.69 -3.81
N PHE A 542 5.39 -22.30 -3.98
CA PHE A 542 5.58 -23.75 -3.78
C PHE A 542 6.41 -24.16 -2.55
N GLY A 543 7.12 -23.23 -1.90
CA GLY A 543 7.90 -23.53 -0.69
C GLY A 543 9.18 -24.30 -0.97
N ILE A 544 9.72 -24.18 -2.19
CA ILE A 544 10.89 -24.95 -2.63
C ILE A 544 12.13 -24.43 -1.91
N ASP A 545 12.86 -25.32 -1.23
CA ASP A 545 14.11 -24.96 -0.57
C ASP A 545 15.23 -24.69 -1.60
N ARG A 546 16.26 -23.96 -1.18
CA ARG A 546 17.33 -23.49 -2.07
C ARG A 546 18.02 -24.64 -2.81
N LYS A 547 18.27 -25.77 -2.14
CA LYS A 547 18.98 -26.91 -2.76
C LYS A 547 18.13 -27.52 -3.87
N SER A 548 16.85 -27.75 -3.60
CA SER A 548 15.90 -28.27 -4.59
C SER A 548 15.72 -27.30 -5.76
N MET A 549 15.60 -26.00 -5.50
CA MET A 549 15.45 -24.97 -6.54
C MET A 549 16.68 -24.93 -7.47
N VAL A 550 17.90 -24.97 -6.93
CA VAL A 550 19.13 -25.04 -7.74
C VAL A 550 19.15 -26.29 -8.61
N GLY A 551 18.77 -27.45 -8.05
CA GLY A 551 18.67 -28.71 -8.81
C GLY A 551 17.71 -28.60 -10.00
N ILE A 552 16.51 -28.04 -9.77
CA ILE A 552 15.50 -27.83 -10.80
C ILE A 552 16.01 -26.87 -11.87
N LEU A 553 16.59 -25.72 -11.48
CA LEU A 553 17.08 -24.72 -12.42
C LEU A 553 18.23 -25.23 -13.29
N ASN A 554 19.13 -26.05 -12.73
CA ASN A 554 20.17 -26.73 -13.50
C ASN A 554 19.58 -27.75 -14.49
N GLY A 555 18.62 -28.56 -14.04
CA GLY A 555 17.91 -29.50 -14.91
C GLY A 555 17.17 -28.81 -16.05
N LEU A 556 16.45 -27.72 -15.75
CA LEU A 556 15.76 -26.91 -16.74
C LEU A 556 16.72 -26.27 -17.75
N SER A 557 17.88 -25.77 -17.29
CA SER A 557 18.88 -25.18 -18.18
C SER A 557 19.52 -26.21 -19.12
N ALA A 558 19.64 -27.46 -18.67
CA ALA A 558 20.17 -28.54 -19.49
C ALA A 558 19.13 -29.08 -20.49
N ASN A 559 17.87 -29.23 -20.06
CA ASN A 559 16.82 -29.87 -20.85
C ASN A 559 16.08 -28.88 -21.77
N TYR A 560 16.01 -27.60 -21.39
CA TYR A 560 15.27 -26.55 -22.11
C TYR A 560 16.12 -25.27 -22.30
N PRO A 561 17.29 -25.34 -22.96
CA PRO A 561 18.18 -24.19 -23.15
C PRO A 561 17.56 -23.06 -24.01
N ASP A 562 16.54 -23.40 -24.80
CA ASP A 562 15.73 -22.46 -25.59
C ASP A 562 14.73 -21.67 -24.75
N PHE A 563 14.61 -21.97 -23.46
CA PHE A 563 13.73 -21.27 -22.51
C PHE A 563 14.49 -20.65 -21.36
N ILE A 564 15.59 -21.24 -20.88
CA ILE A 564 16.25 -20.79 -19.66
C ILE A 564 17.73 -21.14 -19.65
N SER A 565 18.51 -20.25 -19.04
CA SER A 565 19.88 -20.53 -18.60
C SER A 565 20.06 -20.07 -17.17
N ALA A 566 20.62 -20.94 -16.32
CA ALA A 566 20.96 -20.64 -14.94
C ALA A 566 22.42 -21.00 -14.66
N SER A 567 23.06 -20.20 -13.80
CA SER A 567 24.44 -20.43 -13.36
C SER A 567 24.57 -20.12 -11.88
N PHE A 568 25.12 -21.08 -11.13
CA PHE A 568 25.36 -20.99 -9.68
C PHE A 568 26.83 -21.28 -9.40
N THR A 569 27.64 -20.22 -9.35
CA THR A 569 29.06 -20.27 -8.95
C THR A 569 29.24 -19.46 -7.67
N LEU A 570 30.42 -19.56 -7.01
CA LEU A 570 30.69 -19.03 -5.66
C LEU A 570 30.23 -17.57 -5.43
N ASP A 571 30.22 -16.72 -6.48
CA ASP A 571 29.82 -15.32 -6.38
C ASP A 571 28.68 -14.89 -7.34
N LEU A 572 28.10 -15.83 -8.11
CA LEU A 572 27.08 -15.53 -9.14
C LEU A 572 25.94 -16.56 -9.12
N GLU A 573 24.73 -16.10 -8.85
CA GLU A 573 23.48 -16.87 -8.90
C GLU A 573 22.52 -16.26 -9.94
N ASN A 574 22.79 -16.46 -11.22
CA ASN A 574 22.01 -15.82 -12.29
C ASN A 574 21.00 -16.79 -12.88
N ILE A 575 19.78 -16.30 -13.09
CA ILE A 575 18.70 -16.97 -13.82
C ILE A 575 18.31 -16.04 -14.98
N THR A 576 18.28 -16.57 -16.19
CA THR A 576 17.95 -15.80 -17.40
C THR A 576 16.99 -16.59 -18.26
N LEU A 577 15.77 -16.08 -18.38
CA LEU A 577 14.74 -16.58 -19.28
C LEU A 577 14.95 -15.99 -20.69
N ARG A 578 14.43 -16.64 -21.72
CA ARG A 578 14.51 -16.16 -23.10
C ARG A 578 13.34 -15.22 -23.38
N GLU A 579 13.65 -14.00 -23.82
CA GLU A 579 12.65 -12.93 -23.99
C GLU A 579 11.68 -13.17 -25.16
N ASP A 580 12.06 -14.03 -26.12
CA ASP A 580 11.21 -14.45 -27.25
C ASP A 580 10.21 -15.55 -26.89
N LYS A 581 10.24 -16.04 -25.64
CA LYS A 581 9.32 -17.03 -25.10
C LYS A 581 8.39 -16.42 -24.05
N SER A 582 7.29 -17.11 -23.80
CA SER A 582 6.29 -16.75 -22.81
C SER A 582 5.88 -17.96 -21.97
N SER A 583 5.16 -17.70 -20.88
CA SER A 583 4.50 -18.74 -20.08
C SER A 583 3.58 -19.62 -20.93
N ARG A 584 2.98 -19.08 -22.00
CA ARG A 584 2.14 -19.86 -22.92
C ARG A 584 2.95 -20.87 -23.72
N ASP A 585 4.16 -20.54 -24.13
CA ASP A 585 5.05 -21.45 -24.86
C ASP A 585 5.48 -22.62 -23.98
N VAL A 586 5.70 -22.36 -22.68
CA VAL A 586 6.05 -23.39 -21.69
C VAL A 586 4.93 -24.43 -21.54
N LEU A 587 3.66 -24.05 -21.71
CA LEU A 587 2.55 -25.01 -21.65
C LEU A 587 2.65 -26.11 -22.74
N GLY A 588 3.35 -25.84 -23.85
CA GLY A 588 3.60 -26.84 -24.90
C GLY A 588 4.61 -27.92 -24.50
N LEU A 589 5.29 -27.77 -23.36
CA LEU A 589 6.22 -28.75 -22.80
C LEU A 589 5.54 -29.78 -21.88
N LEU A 590 4.26 -29.54 -21.53
CA LEU A 590 3.46 -30.36 -20.61
C LEU A 590 2.64 -31.45 -21.30
#